data_AF-A0A257M8S1-F1
#
_entry.id   AF-A0A257M8S1-F1
#
_cell.length_a   1.000
_cell.length_b   1.000
_cell.length_c   1.000
_cell.angle_alpha   90.00
_cell.angle_beta   90.00
_cell.angle_gamma   90.00
#
_symmetry.space_group_name_H-M   'P 1'
#
loop_
_entity.id
_entity.type
_entity.pdbx_description
1 polymer ?
#
loop_
_entity_poly.entity_id
_entity_poly.type
_entity_poly.pdbx_seq_one_letter_code
_entity_poly.pdbx_strand_id
1 'polypeptide(L)'
;MSIFGVDIASGSPSGKRPPSYSLFILDEDSSAGFHMISRHKLIRMIRERQPEMVAMDNVHELAADRRELIGLLRRMPPSTKVVQVTSKERSESLVKLARYHGIAFDRTDPLQEAEACARLAAKGVGAALSAFEERTWIKVSRRRSLGRGGWSQNRYTRKIHGAVMGLARDVEKQLRESGLSYTSRAVEGMGGYTRAEFVVEAPREKVHISQGYSSDAQVLVQSIERAELQYRPLQQRRSYIIVGFDPGTTTGIAALSLSGELVDLISSRALSSSEVIEWIAARGRPL
;
A
#
# COMPACT_ATOMS: atom_id res chain seq x y z
N MET A 1 -15.11 -6.51 -7.84
CA MET A 1 -14.20 -5.39 -7.55
C MET A 1 -14.91 -4.35 -6.69
N SER A 2 -14.32 -3.99 -5.54
CA SER A 2 -14.86 -2.99 -4.61
C SER A 2 -13.86 -1.85 -4.40
N ILE A 3 -14.29 -0.62 -4.62
CA ILE A 3 -13.47 0.59 -4.47
C ILE A 3 -14.18 1.59 -3.57
N PHE A 4 -13.45 2.13 -2.61
CA PHE A 4 -13.93 3.20 -1.76
C PHE A 4 -13.32 4.51 -2.23
N GLY A 5 -14.14 5.50 -2.56
CA GLY A 5 -13.72 6.89 -2.72
C GLY A 5 -13.88 7.63 -1.40
N VAL A 6 -12.88 8.41 -0.99
CA VAL A 6 -12.92 9.15 0.28
C VAL A 6 -12.46 10.59 0.06
N ASP A 7 -13.15 11.51 0.71
CA ASP A 7 -12.78 12.93 0.80
C ASP A 7 -13.11 13.47 2.21
N ILE A 8 -12.51 14.60 2.62
CA ILE A 8 -12.86 15.28 3.86
C ILE A 8 -14.13 16.10 3.68
N ALA A 9 -15.20 15.69 4.38
CA ALA A 9 -16.45 16.43 4.40
C ALA A 9 -16.37 17.69 5.25
N SER A 10 -15.65 17.65 6.38
CA SER A 10 -15.42 18.84 7.20
C SER A 10 -14.27 18.64 8.20
N GLY A 11 -13.70 19.76 8.63
CA GLY A 11 -12.54 19.79 9.51
C GLY A 11 -11.24 19.57 8.73
N SER A 12 -10.17 19.24 9.45
CA SER A 12 -8.90 18.84 8.85
C SER A 12 -8.19 17.85 9.77
N PRO A 13 -7.29 17.00 9.26
CA PRO A 13 -6.56 16.05 10.09
C PRO A 13 -5.69 16.76 11.14
N SER A 14 -5.20 17.96 10.82
CA SER A 14 -4.42 18.82 11.72
C SER A 14 -5.28 19.75 12.60
N GLY A 15 -6.61 19.72 12.45
CA GLY A 15 -7.53 20.64 13.11
C GLY A 15 -7.84 20.29 14.56
N LYS A 16 -8.33 21.27 15.34
CA LYS A 16 -8.75 21.07 16.75
C LYS A 16 -9.96 20.14 16.90
N ARG A 17 -10.81 20.05 15.87
CA ARG A 17 -11.96 19.14 15.82
C ARG A 17 -11.64 17.95 14.93
N PRO A 18 -12.04 16.73 15.31
CA PRO A 18 -11.77 15.54 14.51
C PRO A 18 -12.45 15.67 13.13
N PRO A 19 -11.76 15.29 12.04
CA PRO A 19 -12.33 15.39 10.70
C PRO A 19 -13.48 14.39 10.52
N SER A 20 -14.43 14.80 9.69
CA SER A 20 -15.46 13.92 9.13
C SER A 20 -15.21 13.73 7.64
N TYR A 21 -15.60 12.58 7.13
CA TYR A 21 -15.29 12.14 5.78
C TYR A 21 -16.58 11.90 5.00
N SER A 22 -16.53 12.12 3.69
CA SER A 22 -17.48 11.55 2.74
C SER A 22 -16.89 10.25 2.20
N LEU A 23 -17.73 9.22 2.07
CA LEU A 23 -17.35 7.92 1.56
C LEU A 23 -18.32 7.53 0.45
N PHE A 24 -17.77 7.26 -0.73
CA PHE A 24 -18.49 6.63 -1.82
C PHE A 24 -17.98 5.19 -1.97
N ILE A 25 -18.90 4.22 -2.02
CA ILE A 25 -18.58 2.81 -2.27
C ILE A 25 -19.02 2.50 -3.70
N LEU A 26 -18.08 1.99 -4.49
CA LEU A 26 -18.29 1.50 -5.84
C LEU A 26 -18.01 -0.01 -5.86
N ASP A 27 -19.07 -0.80 -5.96
CA ASP A 27 -19.02 -2.25 -6.18
C ASP A 27 -19.41 -2.55 -7.64
N GLU A 28 -19.29 -3.80 -8.10
CA GLU A 28 -19.62 -4.18 -9.48
C GLU A 28 -21.08 -3.89 -9.86
N ASP A 29 -22.01 -4.24 -8.96
CA ASP A 29 -23.46 -4.16 -9.21
C ASP A 29 -24.15 -3.03 -8.44
N SER A 30 -23.44 -2.34 -7.55
CA SER A 30 -24.05 -1.34 -6.68
C SER A 30 -23.12 -0.20 -6.31
N SER A 31 -23.70 0.93 -5.95
CA SER A 31 -22.97 2.07 -5.39
C SER A 31 -23.72 2.68 -4.21
N ALA A 32 -22.99 3.16 -3.20
CA ALA A 32 -23.58 3.78 -2.02
C ALA A 32 -22.75 4.97 -1.52
N GLY A 33 -23.41 6.08 -1.19
CA GLY A 33 -22.78 7.27 -0.63
C GLY A 33 -23.07 7.44 0.87
N PHE A 34 -22.08 7.91 1.63
CA PHE A 34 -22.20 8.22 3.05
C PHE A 34 -21.57 9.59 3.33
N HIS A 35 -22.34 10.51 3.89
CA HIS A 35 -21.86 11.83 4.30
C HIS A 35 -21.42 11.87 5.76
N MET A 36 -20.45 12.74 6.06
CA MET A 36 -20.04 13.13 7.41
C MET A 36 -19.76 11.94 8.36
N ILE A 37 -19.10 10.90 7.87
CA ILE A 37 -18.72 9.76 8.69
C ILE A 37 -17.45 10.05 9.49
N SER A 38 -17.38 9.53 10.72
CA SER A 38 -16.16 9.66 11.52
C SER A 38 -15.03 8.77 10.97
N ARG A 39 -13.78 9.15 11.25
CA ARG A 39 -12.60 8.32 10.94
C ARG A 39 -12.74 6.88 11.46
N HIS A 40 -13.30 6.72 12.66
CA HIS A 40 -13.54 5.39 13.25
C HIS A 40 -14.51 4.56 12.41
N LYS A 41 -15.61 5.17 11.95
CA LYS A 41 -16.59 4.51 11.08
C LYS A 41 -15.97 4.16 9.73
N LEU A 42 -15.21 5.07 9.12
CA LEU A 42 -14.49 4.82 7.87
C LEU A 42 -13.56 3.60 7.97
N ILE A 43 -12.66 3.58 8.96
CA ILE A 43 -11.73 2.45 9.15
C ILE A 43 -12.47 1.15 9.45
N ARG A 44 -13.57 1.21 10.21
CA ARG A 44 -14.41 0.02 10.45
C ARG A 44 -14.99 -0.52 9.14
N MET A 45 -15.56 0.34 8.30
CA MET A 45 -16.15 -0.07 7.02
C MET A 45 -15.09 -0.65 6.07
N ILE A 46 -13.90 -0.05 6.00
CA ILE A 46 -12.78 -0.59 5.21
C ILE A 46 -12.37 -1.98 5.70
N ARG A 47 -12.31 -2.21 7.02
CA ARG A 47 -11.98 -3.52 7.59
C ARG A 47 -13.06 -4.57 7.37
N GLU A 48 -14.32 -4.17 7.44
CA GLU A 48 -15.49 -5.07 7.27
C GLU A 48 -15.67 -5.48 5.81
N ARG A 49 -15.51 -4.53 4.86
CA ARG A 49 -15.73 -4.80 3.43
C ARG A 49 -14.47 -5.19 2.66
N GLN A 50 -13.29 -4.90 3.21
CA GLN A 50 -11.99 -5.18 2.59
C GLN A 50 -11.92 -4.77 1.10
N PRO A 51 -12.15 -3.48 0.77
CA PRO A 51 -12.11 -3.04 -0.61
C PRO A 51 -10.72 -3.26 -1.20
N GLU A 52 -10.64 -3.48 -2.51
CA GLU A 52 -9.37 -3.60 -3.22
C GLU A 52 -8.60 -2.28 -3.18
N MET A 53 -9.33 -1.17 -3.28
CA MET A 53 -8.75 0.17 -3.31
C MET A 53 -9.53 1.17 -2.45
N VAL A 54 -8.79 2.07 -1.80
CA VAL A 54 -9.31 3.30 -1.19
C VAL A 54 -8.69 4.47 -1.95
N ALA A 55 -9.48 5.14 -2.79
CA ALA A 55 -9.08 6.21 -3.68
C ALA A 55 -9.41 7.58 -3.11
N MET A 56 -8.48 8.53 -3.26
CA MET A 56 -8.61 9.90 -2.77
C MET A 56 -7.91 10.88 -3.71
N ASP A 57 -8.26 12.17 -3.63
CA ASP A 57 -7.50 13.21 -4.33
C ASP A 57 -6.10 13.31 -3.72
N ASN A 58 -6.03 13.46 -2.39
CA ASN A 58 -4.78 13.65 -1.68
C ASN A 58 -4.68 12.77 -0.42
N VAL A 59 -3.64 11.93 -0.30
CA VAL A 59 -3.49 11.03 0.86
C VAL A 59 -3.28 11.76 2.19
N HIS A 60 -2.86 13.03 2.15
CA HIS A 60 -2.72 13.87 3.35
C HIS A 60 -4.06 14.25 3.98
N GLU A 61 -5.18 13.98 3.31
CA GLU A 61 -6.51 14.11 3.90
C GLU A 61 -6.83 13.01 4.91
N LEU A 62 -6.14 11.86 4.86
CA LEU A 62 -6.32 10.80 5.85
C LEU A 62 -5.55 11.04 7.15
N ALA A 63 -4.50 11.86 7.10
CA ALA A 63 -3.51 11.96 8.16
C ALA A 63 -2.73 13.28 8.09
N ALA A 64 -2.53 13.89 9.25
CA ALA A 64 -1.82 15.16 9.39
C ALA A 64 -0.32 15.04 9.06
N ASP A 65 0.27 13.87 9.32
CA ASP A 65 1.69 13.60 9.09
C ASP A 65 1.94 12.16 8.65
N ARG A 66 3.20 11.89 8.28
CA ARG A 66 3.65 10.56 7.83
C ARG A 66 3.42 9.48 8.89
N ARG A 67 3.65 9.78 10.16
CA ARG A 67 3.52 8.79 11.25
C ARG A 67 2.06 8.39 11.43
N GLU A 68 1.15 9.35 11.38
CA GLU A 68 -0.28 9.10 11.42
C GLU A 68 -0.76 8.30 10.19
N LEU A 69 -0.26 8.65 9.00
CA LEU A 69 -0.57 7.93 7.76
C LEU A 69 -0.17 6.47 7.86
N ILE A 70 1.08 6.18 8.26
CA ILE A 70 1.56 4.82 8.48
C ILE A 70 0.70 4.08 9.51
N GLY A 71 0.36 4.75 10.62
CA GLY A 71 -0.49 4.17 11.66
C GLY A 71 -1.89 3.79 11.14
N LEU A 72 -2.44 4.60 10.24
CA LEU A 72 -3.72 4.32 9.58
C LEU A 72 -3.62 3.17 8.58
N LEU A 73 -2.59 3.16 7.74
CA LEU A 73 -2.35 2.07 6.77
C LEU A 73 -2.18 0.72 7.47
N ARG A 74 -1.50 0.67 8.63
CA ARG A 74 -1.38 -0.56 9.45
C ARG A 74 -2.71 -1.09 10.00
N ARG A 75 -3.76 -0.25 10.06
CA ARG A 75 -5.10 -0.64 10.53
C ARG A 75 -6.03 -1.10 9.40
N MET A 76 -5.66 -0.83 8.15
CA MET A 76 -6.38 -1.29 6.97
C MET A 76 -6.04 -2.77 6.71
N PRO A 77 -6.90 -3.50 5.98
CA PRO A 77 -6.56 -4.83 5.47
C PRO A 77 -5.28 -4.77 4.62
N PRO A 78 -4.35 -5.73 4.76
CA PRO A 78 -3.08 -5.72 4.02
C PRO A 78 -3.23 -5.72 2.49
N SER A 79 -4.33 -6.28 1.98
CA SER A 79 -4.67 -6.34 0.56
C SER A 79 -5.25 -5.05 0.00
N THR A 80 -5.74 -4.14 0.86
CA THR A 80 -6.36 -2.88 0.44
C THR A 80 -5.27 -1.87 0.06
N LYS A 81 -5.31 -1.39 -1.19
CA LYS A 81 -4.38 -0.37 -1.69
C LYS A 81 -4.95 1.02 -1.47
N VAL A 82 -4.18 1.93 -0.89
CA VAL A 82 -4.54 3.36 -0.89
C VAL A 82 -4.05 3.98 -2.19
N VAL A 83 -4.94 4.67 -2.90
CA VAL A 83 -4.69 5.25 -4.22
C VAL A 83 -4.84 6.76 -4.15
N GLN A 84 -3.82 7.47 -4.60
CA GLN A 84 -3.92 8.90 -4.86
C GLN A 84 -4.23 9.12 -6.33
N VAL A 85 -5.35 9.76 -6.61
CA VAL A 85 -5.86 9.94 -7.98
C VAL A 85 -5.11 11.06 -8.69
N THR A 86 -4.76 12.14 -8.00
CA THR A 86 -3.94 13.21 -8.56
C THR A 86 -2.47 13.07 -8.14
N SER A 87 -1.55 13.59 -8.95
CA SER A 87 -0.13 13.74 -8.57
C SER A 87 0.29 15.19 -8.75
N LYS A 88 1.05 15.71 -7.78
CA LYS A 88 1.70 17.03 -7.89
C LYS A 88 2.62 17.10 -9.11
N GLU A 89 3.22 15.98 -9.52
CA GLU A 89 4.16 15.92 -10.65
C GLU A 89 3.46 16.13 -12.00
N ARG A 90 2.19 15.72 -12.12
CA ARG A 90 1.41 15.89 -13.35
C ARG A 90 0.64 17.22 -13.42
N SER A 91 0.58 17.99 -12.33
CA SER A 91 -0.14 19.28 -12.23
C SER A 91 -1.62 19.26 -12.70
N GLU A 92 -2.22 18.07 -12.84
CA GLU A 92 -3.60 17.90 -13.26
C GLU A 92 -4.50 17.92 -12.03
N SER A 93 -5.40 18.90 -11.96
CA SER A 93 -6.44 18.93 -10.92
C SER A 93 -7.44 17.79 -11.11
N LEU A 94 -8.04 17.31 -10.02
CA LEU A 94 -9.08 16.27 -10.05
C LEU A 94 -10.18 16.60 -11.07
N VAL A 95 -10.60 17.86 -11.15
CA VAL A 95 -11.61 18.36 -12.11
C VAL A 95 -11.19 18.15 -13.57
N LYS A 96 -9.93 18.43 -13.93
CA LYS A 96 -9.44 18.21 -15.30
C LYS A 96 -9.39 16.73 -15.63
N LEU A 97 -8.89 15.93 -14.69
CA LEU A 97 -8.73 14.49 -14.84
C LEU A 97 -10.09 13.78 -14.96
N ALA A 98 -11.04 14.10 -14.09
CA ALA A 98 -12.41 13.58 -14.13
C ALA A 98 -13.07 13.89 -15.48
N ARG A 99 -13.00 15.15 -15.92
CA ARG A 99 -13.57 15.58 -17.21
C ARG A 99 -12.95 14.87 -18.40
N TYR A 100 -11.63 14.67 -18.41
CA TYR A 100 -10.95 13.88 -19.45
C TYR A 100 -11.48 12.44 -19.53
N HIS A 101 -11.90 11.88 -18.38
CA HIS A 101 -12.49 10.55 -18.27
C HIS A 101 -14.03 10.55 -18.33
N GLY A 102 -14.66 11.65 -18.72
CA GLY A 102 -16.12 11.77 -18.88
C GLY A 102 -16.91 11.80 -17.58
N ILE A 103 -16.30 12.23 -16.48
CA ILE A 103 -16.91 12.33 -15.16
C ILE A 103 -17.10 13.82 -14.83
N ALA A 104 -18.36 14.22 -14.61
CA ALA A 104 -18.72 15.55 -14.13
C ALA A 104 -19.12 15.45 -12.66
N PHE A 105 -18.65 16.41 -11.85
CA PHE A 105 -18.94 16.47 -10.42
C PHE A 105 -18.82 17.91 -9.93
N ASP A 106 -19.51 18.24 -8.84
CA ASP A 106 -19.36 19.50 -8.12
C ASP A 106 -18.22 19.39 -7.09
N ARG A 107 -17.17 20.20 -7.28
CA ARG A 107 -16.00 20.27 -6.37
C ARG A 107 -16.32 20.81 -4.97
N THR A 108 -17.51 21.34 -4.76
CA THR A 108 -17.95 21.83 -3.45
C THR A 108 -18.75 20.78 -2.68
N ASP A 109 -19.02 19.63 -3.30
CA ASP A 109 -19.66 18.48 -2.69
C ASP A 109 -18.64 17.35 -2.47
N PRO A 110 -18.14 17.17 -1.22
CA PRO A 110 -17.18 16.13 -0.88
C PRO A 110 -17.60 14.71 -1.25
N LEU A 111 -18.92 14.42 -1.31
CA LEU A 111 -19.35 13.09 -1.72
C LEU A 111 -19.15 12.88 -3.22
N GLN A 112 -19.39 13.91 -4.03
CA GLN A 112 -19.16 13.82 -5.47
C GLN A 112 -17.66 13.79 -5.80
N GLU A 113 -16.81 14.47 -5.01
CA GLU A 113 -15.34 14.33 -5.14
C GLU A 113 -14.89 12.89 -4.83
N ALA A 114 -15.42 12.31 -3.74
CA ALA A 114 -15.18 10.92 -3.37
C ALA A 114 -15.65 9.96 -4.48
N GLU A 115 -16.83 10.16 -5.04
CA GLU A 115 -17.33 9.38 -6.19
C GLU A 115 -16.40 9.49 -7.41
N ALA A 116 -15.97 10.71 -7.76
CA ALA A 116 -15.06 10.93 -8.87
C ALA A 116 -13.73 10.19 -8.66
N CYS A 117 -13.18 10.22 -7.44
CA CYS A 117 -11.97 9.49 -7.09
C CYS A 117 -12.14 7.96 -7.24
N ALA A 118 -13.24 7.40 -6.74
CA ALA A 118 -13.53 5.96 -6.86
C ALA A 118 -13.62 5.54 -8.33
N ARG A 119 -14.37 6.31 -9.15
CA ARG A 119 -14.55 6.02 -10.58
C ARG A 119 -13.26 6.18 -11.39
N LEU A 120 -12.41 7.15 -11.06
CA LEU A 120 -11.11 7.33 -11.69
C LEU A 120 -10.17 6.16 -11.37
N ALA A 121 -10.10 5.75 -10.10
CA ALA A 121 -9.33 4.57 -9.70
C ALA A 121 -9.84 3.29 -10.39
N ALA A 122 -11.15 3.14 -10.56
CA ALA A 122 -11.74 2.03 -11.33
C ALA A 122 -11.27 2.01 -12.80
N LYS A 123 -11.00 3.19 -13.38
CA LYS A 123 -10.44 3.34 -14.74
C LYS A 123 -8.91 3.19 -14.77
N GLY A 124 -8.26 2.80 -13.67
CA GLY A 124 -6.82 2.65 -13.57
C GLY A 124 -6.05 3.97 -13.47
N VAL A 125 -6.73 5.06 -13.12
CA VAL A 125 -6.13 6.39 -12.98
C VAL A 125 -5.64 6.60 -11.54
N GLY A 126 -4.44 7.16 -11.42
CA GLY A 126 -3.79 7.43 -10.14
C GLY A 126 -2.63 6.50 -9.84
N ALA A 127 -2.09 6.62 -8.64
CA ALA A 127 -0.97 5.83 -8.15
C ALA A 127 -1.27 5.23 -6.77
N ALA A 128 -0.99 3.95 -6.61
CA ALA A 128 -1.05 3.25 -5.34
C ALA A 128 0.13 3.67 -4.45
N LEU A 129 -0.20 4.06 -3.22
CA LEU A 129 0.76 4.39 -2.18
C LEU A 129 1.44 3.12 -1.67
N SER A 130 2.76 3.04 -1.85
CA SER A 130 3.61 2.00 -1.29
C SER A 130 4.41 2.59 -0.13
N ALA A 131 3.89 2.36 1.08
CA ALA A 131 4.49 2.85 2.33
C ALA A 131 5.33 1.78 3.07
N PHE A 132 5.17 0.52 2.68
CA PHE A 132 5.81 -0.62 3.33
C PHE A 132 6.70 -1.40 2.37
N GLU A 133 7.77 -1.97 2.90
CA GLU A 133 8.62 -2.91 2.19
C GLU A 133 7.87 -4.22 1.95
N GLU A 134 8.38 -5.04 1.02
CA GLU A 134 7.91 -6.41 0.79
C GLU A 134 8.40 -7.36 1.89
N ARG A 135 8.41 -6.88 3.14
CA ARG A 135 8.93 -7.55 4.32
C ARG A 135 8.01 -7.35 5.51
N THR A 136 7.89 -8.40 6.31
CA THR A 136 7.06 -8.41 7.51
C THR A 136 7.93 -8.68 8.73
N TRP A 137 7.82 -7.80 9.72
CA TRP A 137 8.45 -7.97 11.01
C TRP A 137 7.48 -8.60 12.00
N ILE A 138 7.91 -9.71 12.61
CA ILE A 138 7.17 -10.39 13.67
C ILE A 138 7.97 -10.27 14.95
N LYS A 139 7.33 -9.77 16.00
CA LYS A 139 7.92 -9.69 17.34
C LYS A 139 7.11 -10.53 18.32
N VAL A 140 7.79 -11.50 18.92
CA VAL A 140 7.29 -12.25 20.07
C VAL A 140 7.90 -11.68 21.33
N SER A 141 7.09 -11.24 22.26
CA SER A 141 7.55 -10.64 23.51
C SER A 141 6.72 -11.07 24.70
N ARG A 142 7.23 -10.83 25.90
CA ARG A 142 6.40 -10.89 27.12
C ARG A 142 5.20 -9.94 27.03
N ARG A 143 4.06 -10.37 27.56
CA ARG A 143 2.85 -9.55 27.73
C ARG A 143 2.83 -8.82 29.07
N ARG A 144 3.41 -9.44 30.11
CA ARG A 144 3.43 -8.92 31.48
C ARG A 144 4.79 -8.35 31.84
N SER A 145 4.81 -7.31 32.67
CA SER A 145 6.03 -6.83 33.32
C SER A 145 6.42 -7.77 34.46
N LEU A 146 7.71 -7.83 34.77
CA LEU A 146 8.23 -8.74 35.78
C LEU A 146 8.09 -8.21 37.22
N GLY A 147 7.62 -6.98 37.45
CA GLY A 147 7.46 -6.43 38.81
C GLY A 147 8.78 -6.12 39.53
N ARG A 148 8.71 -5.70 40.81
CA ARG A 148 9.85 -5.21 41.62
C ARG A 148 10.51 -6.24 42.56
N GLY A 149 10.24 -7.54 42.40
CA GLY A 149 10.90 -8.63 43.15
C GLY A 149 10.02 -9.35 44.16
N GLY A 150 10.54 -10.45 44.72
CA GLY A 150 9.86 -11.33 45.68
C GLY A 150 10.46 -12.75 45.70
N TRP A 151 10.09 -13.55 46.71
CA TRP A 151 10.62 -14.91 46.92
C TRP A 151 10.36 -15.86 45.73
N SER A 152 9.31 -15.61 44.93
CA SER A 152 8.93 -16.40 43.74
C SER A 152 9.34 -15.77 42.40
N GLN A 153 10.12 -14.68 42.41
CA GLN A 153 10.43 -13.87 41.23
C GLN A 153 11.14 -14.64 40.10
N ASN A 154 12.12 -15.47 40.44
CA ASN A 154 12.88 -16.25 39.46
C ASN A 154 12.00 -17.31 38.80
N ARG A 155 11.11 -17.95 39.58
CA ARG A 155 10.12 -18.91 39.05
C ARG A 155 9.17 -18.21 38.07
N TYR A 156 8.65 -17.04 38.43
CA TYR A 156 7.75 -16.28 37.57
C TYR A 156 8.44 -15.80 36.29
N THR A 157 9.66 -15.27 36.39
CA THR A 157 10.48 -14.88 35.25
C THR A 157 10.72 -16.03 34.29
N ARG A 158 11.12 -17.20 34.82
CA ARG A 158 11.34 -18.40 34.01
C ARG A 158 10.08 -18.86 33.30
N LYS A 159 8.92 -18.84 33.97
CA LYS A 159 7.63 -19.17 33.36
C LYS A 159 7.34 -18.25 32.16
N ILE A 160 7.48 -16.94 32.31
CA ILE A 160 7.22 -15.98 31.22
C ILE A 160 8.19 -16.20 30.07
N HIS A 161 9.49 -16.31 30.35
CA HIS A 161 10.48 -16.52 29.29
C HIS A 161 10.26 -17.85 28.55
N GLY A 162 9.85 -18.90 29.26
CA GLY A 162 9.42 -20.15 28.67
C GLY A 162 8.22 -19.99 27.74
N ALA A 163 7.21 -19.20 28.14
CA ALA A 163 6.06 -18.90 27.29
C ALA A 163 6.43 -18.13 26.02
N VAL A 164 7.35 -17.15 26.12
CA VAL A 164 7.87 -16.42 24.95
C VAL A 164 8.64 -17.35 24.02
N MET A 165 9.46 -18.25 24.56
CA MET A 165 10.19 -19.23 23.77
C MET A 165 9.25 -20.21 23.06
N GLY A 166 8.23 -20.72 23.76
CA GLY A 166 7.22 -21.60 23.17
C GLY A 166 6.50 -20.92 22.00
N LEU A 167 5.99 -19.71 22.22
CA LEU A 167 5.28 -18.95 21.18
C LEU A 167 6.19 -18.58 20.00
N ALA A 168 7.48 -18.30 20.25
CA ALA A 168 8.46 -18.06 19.19
C ALA A 168 8.69 -19.31 18.33
N ARG A 169 8.76 -20.50 18.94
CA ARG A 169 8.87 -21.77 18.21
C ARG A 169 7.62 -22.08 17.40
N ASP A 170 6.43 -21.76 17.91
CA ASP A 170 5.18 -21.92 17.17
C ASP A 170 5.12 -21.01 15.94
N VAL A 171 5.54 -19.75 16.08
CA VAL A 171 5.69 -18.79 14.97
C VAL A 171 6.69 -19.32 13.95
N GLU A 172 7.86 -19.78 14.41
CA GLU A 172 8.91 -20.31 13.55
C GLU A 172 8.41 -21.53 12.75
N LYS A 173 7.70 -22.45 13.41
CA LYS A 173 7.09 -23.61 12.79
C LYS A 173 6.11 -23.20 11.68
N GLN A 174 5.20 -22.27 11.95
CA GLN A 174 4.23 -21.77 10.96
C GLN A 174 4.92 -21.13 9.74
N LEU A 175 6.00 -20.36 9.95
CA LEU A 175 6.77 -19.77 8.85
C LEU A 175 7.43 -20.84 7.97
N ARG A 176 8.03 -21.86 8.59
CA ARG A 176 8.64 -22.99 7.87
C ARG A 176 7.62 -23.80 7.10
N GLU A 177 6.49 -24.13 7.71
CA GLU A 177 5.39 -24.86 7.06
C GLU A 177 4.80 -24.08 5.88
N SER A 178 4.80 -22.75 5.96
CA SER A 178 4.35 -21.86 4.89
C SER A 178 5.41 -21.63 3.79
N GLY A 179 6.61 -22.18 3.93
CA GLY A 179 7.71 -22.01 2.96
C GLY A 179 8.24 -20.58 2.84
N LEU A 180 8.02 -19.73 3.86
CA LEU A 180 8.45 -18.33 3.84
C LEU A 180 9.91 -18.21 4.29
N SER A 181 10.73 -17.48 3.54
CA SER A 181 12.09 -17.14 3.97
C SER A 181 12.07 -16.09 5.07
N TYR A 182 12.85 -16.31 6.13
CA TYR A 182 12.96 -15.38 7.24
C TYR A 182 14.34 -15.41 7.90
N THR A 183 14.71 -14.28 8.50
CA THR A 183 15.81 -14.20 9.47
C THR A 183 15.22 -14.06 10.87
N SER A 184 15.76 -14.77 11.86
CA SER A 184 15.30 -14.70 13.24
C SER A 184 16.40 -14.31 14.21
N ARG A 185 16.04 -13.54 15.25
CA ARG A 185 16.91 -13.22 16.38
C ARG A 185 16.15 -13.42 17.68
N ALA A 186 16.66 -14.29 18.55
CA ALA A 186 16.17 -14.44 19.91
C ALA A 186 17.11 -13.76 20.91
N VAL A 187 16.55 -13.22 21.98
CA VAL A 187 17.32 -12.75 23.14
C VAL A 187 17.02 -13.68 24.30
N GLU A 188 18.01 -14.47 24.67
CA GLU A 188 17.91 -15.42 25.77
C GLU A 188 17.70 -14.71 27.11
N GLY A 189 16.99 -15.39 28.00
CA GLY A 189 16.82 -15.01 29.38
C GLY A 189 16.78 -16.25 30.25
N MET A 190 16.30 -16.09 31.49
CA MET A 190 16.23 -17.20 32.44
C MET A 190 15.33 -18.34 31.95
N GLY A 191 15.93 -19.40 31.40
CA GLY A 191 15.23 -20.62 30.96
C GLY A 191 14.28 -20.45 29.76
N GLY A 192 14.49 -19.44 28.93
CA GLY A 192 13.68 -19.17 27.75
C GLY A 192 14.08 -17.86 27.07
N TYR A 193 13.16 -17.18 26.38
CA TYR A 193 13.44 -15.95 25.66
C TYR A 193 12.82 -14.73 26.36
N THR A 194 13.55 -13.61 26.38
CA THR A 194 12.97 -12.31 26.75
C THR A 194 12.13 -11.72 25.60
N ARG A 195 12.63 -11.91 24.37
CA ARG A 195 11.97 -11.59 23.10
C ARG A 195 12.55 -12.46 21.98
N ALA A 196 11.76 -12.66 20.93
CA ALA A 196 12.23 -13.16 19.64
C ALA A 196 11.66 -12.30 18.52
N GLU A 197 12.45 -12.05 17.50
CA GLU A 197 12.08 -11.23 16.34
C GLU A 197 12.37 -12.01 15.06
N PHE A 198 11.46 -11.90 14.09
CA PHE A 198 11.58 -12.49 12.76
C PHE A 198 11.39 -11.40 11.72
N VAL A 199 12.24 -11.39 10.71
CA VAL A 199 12.09 -10.57 9.49
C VAL A 199 11.80 -11.55 8.36
N VAL A 200 10.57 -11.54 7.88
CA VAL A 200 10.07 -12.42 6.83
C VAL A 200 10.18 -11.68 5.50
N GLU A 201 10.80 -12.31 4.50
CA GLU A 201 10.97 -11.78 3.13
C GLU A 201 9.66 -11.97 2.32
N ALA A 202 8.56 -11.47 2.89
CA ALA A 202 7.25 -11.46 2.25
C ALA A 202 6.38 -10.31 2.77
N PRO A 203 5.49 -9.76 1.93
CA PRO A 203 4.52 -8.74 2.37
C PRO A 203 3.51 -9.30 3.36
N ARG A 204 2.91 -8.41 4.14
CA ARG A 204 2.00 -8.75 5.25
C ARG A 204 0.81 -9.61 4.82
N GLU A 205 0.32 -9.44 3.59
CA GLU A 205 -0.79 -10.22 3.02
C GLU A 205 -0.46 -11.71 2.87
N LYS A 206 0.82 -12.08 2.66
CA LYS A 206 1.26 -13.48 2.52
C LYS A 206 1.61 -14.13 3.85
N VAL A 207 1.75 -13.34 4.92
CA VAL A 207 2.12 -13.82 6.26
C VAL A 207 0.86 -14.09 7.07
N HIS A 208 0.41 -15.35 7.08
CA HIS A 208 -0.82 -15.81 7.75
C HIS A 208 -0.65 -16.04 9.26
N ILE A 209 0.14 -15.20 9.92
CA ILE A 209 0.35 -15.25 11.37
C ILE A 209 -0.54 -14.22 12.03
N SER A 210 -1.38 -14.71 12.94
CA SER A 210 -2.30 -13.87 13.71
C SER A 210 -1.55 -13.07 14.76
N GLN A 211 -1.85 -11.77 14.83
CA GLN A 211 -1.48 -10.96 15.98
C GLN A 211 -2.32 -11.38 17.19
N GLY A 212 -1.75 -11.30 18.38
CA GLY A 212 -2.51 -11.60 19.59
C GLY A 212 -1.61 -11.96 20.76
N TYR A 213 -2.17 -12.73 21.69
CA TYR A 213 -1.46 -13.19 22.87
C TYR A 213 -1.81 -14.64 23.18
N SER A 214 -0.83 -15.32 23.77
CA SER A 214 -0.99 -16.66 24.34
C SER A 214 -0.35 -16.67 25.71
N SER A 215 -1.15 -16.90 26.75
CA SER A 215 -0.75 -16.86 28.16
C SER A 215 -0.02 -15.55 28.55
N ASP A 216 1.28 -15.64 28.82
CA ASP A 216 2.18 -14.58 29.28
C ASP A 216 3.03 -13.97 28.14
N ALA A 217 2.81 -14.40 26.89
CA ALA A 217 3.51 -13.93 25.70
C ALA A 217 2.53 -13.34 24.66
N GLN A 218 3.04 -12.48 23.78
CA GLN A 218 2.30 -11.82 22.72
C GLN A 218 3.06 -11.84 21.40
N VAL A 219 2.32 -11.83 20.30
CA VAL A 219 2.84 -11.71 18.93
C VAL A 219 2.33 -10.41 18.31
N LEU A 220 3.27 -9.60 17.83
CA LEU A 220 3.03 -8.43 17.01
C LEU A 220 3.53 -8.72 15.59
N VAL A 221 2.74 -8.41 14.56
CA VAL A 221 3.06 -8.69 13.15
C VAL A 221 2.88 -7.41 12.34
N GLN A 222 3.94 -6.72 11.99
CA GLN A 222 3.86 -5.42 11.33
C GLN A 222 4.62 -5.43 10.00
N SER A 223 4.08 -4.73 9.01
CA SER A 223 4.84 -4.39 7.81
C SER A 223 6.00 -3.45 8.18
N ILE A 224 7.15 -3.67 7.55
CA ILE A 224 8.32 -2.80 7.70
C ILE A 224 8.07 -1.54 6.89
N GLU A 225 8.24 -0.38 7.52
CA GLU A 225 8.08 0.91 6.85
C GLU A 225 9.24 1.14 5.88
N ARG A 226 8.94 1.64 4.68
CA ARG A 226 9.98 2.18 3.79
C ARG A 226 10.57 3.43 4.42
N ALA A 227 11.77 3.83 3.98
CA ALA A 227 12.31 5.16 4.31
C ALA A 227 11.42 6.27 3.74
N GLU A 228 11.05 6.13 2.46
CA GLU A 228 10.24 7.11 1.73
C GLU A 228 8.95 6.48 1.20
N LEU A 229 7.90 7.30 1.09
CA LEU A 229 6.65 6.90 0.46
C LEU A 229 6.86 6.86 -1.06
N GLN A 230 6.46 5.75 -1.68
CA GLN A 230 6.50 5.61 -3.14
C GLN A 230 5.09 5.62 -3.70
N TYR A 231 4.92 6.19 -4.89
CA TYR A 231 3.65 6.19 -5.62
C TYR A 231 3.82 5.36 -6.88
N ARG A 232 3.13 4.22 -6.96
CA ARG A 232 3.21 3.31 -8.10
C ARG A 232 1.97 3.47 -8.98
N PRO A 233 2.08 3.89 -10.25
CA PRO A 233 0.93 4.04 -11.13
C PRO A 233 0.07 2.77 -11.18
N LEU A 234 -1.26 2.91 -11.10
CA LEU A 234 -2.20 1.78 -11.18
C LEU A 234 -2.14 1.10 -12.55
N GLN A 235 -2.07 1.90 -13.61
CA GLN A 235 -1.71 1.46 -14.95
C GLN A 235 -0.41 2.12 -15.36
N GLN A 236 0.58 1.32 -15.77
CA GLN A 236 1.70 1.82 -16.55
C GLN A 236 1.18 2.17 -17.95
N ARG A 237 0.66 3.40 -18.11
CA ARG A 237 0.50 3.97 -19.43
C ARG A 237 1.90 4.09 -20.02
N ARG A 238 2.18 3.27 -21.04
CA ARG A 238 3.40 3.41 -21.86
C ARG A 238 3.47 4.87 -22.31
N SER A 239 4.56 5.55 -21.97
CA SER A 239 4.79 6.94 -22.35
C SER A 239 4.66 7.06 -23.86
N TYR A 240 4.04 8.16 -24.33
CA TYR A 240 4.02 8.43 -25.75
C TYR A 240 5.45 8.67 -26.23
N ILE A 241 5.79 8.07 -27.36
CA ILE A 241 7.09 8.21 -28.00
C ILE A 241 6.92 8.71 -29.43
N ILE A 242 7.85 9.54 -29.87
CA ILE A 242 8.01 9.92 -31.26
C ILE A 242 8.99 8.91 -31.86
N VAL A 243 8.56 8.20 -32.89
CA VAL A 243 9.40 7.20 -33.55
C VAL A 243 9.92 7.76 -34.87
N GLY A 244 11.23 7.93 -34.96
CA GLY A 244 11.92 8.15 -36.23
C GLY A 244 12.23 6.80 -36.87
N PHE A 245 11.78 6.60 -38.11
CA PHE A 245 11.99 5.38 -38.87
C PHE A 245 12.66 5.71 -40.20
N ASP A 246 13.89 5.22 -40.40
CA ASP A 246 14.66 5.40 -41.62
C ASP A 246 14.87 4.05 -42.33
N PRO A 247 14.03 3.71 -43.32
CA PRO A 247 14.13 2.44 -44.03
C PRO A 247 15.21 2.47 -45.11
N GLY A 248 16.08 1.45 -45.12
CA GLY A 248 17.13 1.27 -46.13
C GLY A 248 17.73 -0.12 -46.09
N THR A 249 18.91 -0.33 -46.72
CA THR A 249 19.68 -1.58 -46.57
C THR A 249 20.09 -1.86 -45.13
N THR A 250 20.15 -0.80 -44.31
CA THR A 250 20.21 -0.86 -42.86
C THR A 250 19.09 0.03 -42.32
N THR A 251 18.12 -0.55 -41.63
CA THR A 251 16.99 0.19 -41.03
C THR A 251 17.44 0.82 -39.71
N GLY A 252 17.25 2.11 -39.57
CA GLY A 252 17.44 2.86 -38.32
C GLY A 252 16.11 3.18 -37.64
N ILE A 253 16.03 3.00 -36.32
CA ILE A 253 14.84 3.32 -35.53
C ILE A 253 15.26 4.05 -34.27
N ALA A 254 14.75 5.27 -34.09
CA ALA A 254 14.94 6.08 -32.91
C ALA A 254 13.59 6.28 -32.20
N ALA A 255 13.55 6.09 -30.89
CA ALA A 255 12.42 6.46 -30.05
C ALA A 255 12.81 7.66 -29.20
N LEU A 256 12.03 8.73 -29.27
CA LEU A 256 12.19 9.92 -28.44
C LEU A 256 10.99 10.08 -27.51
N SER A 257 11.20 10.65 -26.33
CA SER A 257 10.12 11.13 -25.48
C SER A 257 9.48 12.39 -26.09
N LEU A 258 8.34 12.82 -25.55
CA LEU A 258 7.72 14.09 -25.96
C LEU A 258 8.54 15.34 -25.60
N SER A 259 9.51 15.21 -24.69
CA SER A 259 10.48 16.27 -24.38
C SER A 259 11.70 16.25 -25.31
N GLY A 260 11.77 15.32 -26.28
CA GLY A 260 12.88 15.19 -27.23
C GLY A 260 14.08 14.42 -26.67
N GLU A 261 13.95 13.77 -25.50
CA GLU A 261 15.00 12.92 -24.95
C GLU A 261 15.05 11.57 -25.66
N LEU A 262 16.25 11.06 -25.94
CA LEU A 262 16.43 9.76 -26.56
C LEU A 262 16.02 8.64 -25.59
N VAL A 263 14.96 7.91 -25.93
CA VAL A 263 14.50 6.73 -25.19
C VAL A 263 15.32 5.51 -25.59
N ASP A 264 15.50 5.28 -26.89
CA ASP A 264 16.35 4.21 -27.42
C ASP A 264 16.66 4.41 -28.92
N LEU A 265 17.70 3.75 -29.42
CA LEU A 265 18.14 3.77 -30.82
C LEU A 265 18.64 2.39 -31.25
N ILE A 266 18.17 1.89 -32.39
CA ILE A 266 18.66 0.66 -33.01
C ILE A 266 18.93 0.86 -34.50
N SER A 267 19.91 0.12 -35.02
CA SER A 267 20.19 0.03 -36.45
C SER A 267 20.47 -1.43 -36.82
N SER A 268 19.82 -1.96 -37.85
CA SER A 268 20.01 -3.36 -38.29
C SER A 268 19.72 -3.54 -39.77
N ARG A 269 20.46 -4.45 -40.42
CA ARG A 269 20.27 -4.84 -41.84
C ARG A 269 19.10 -5.80 -42.06
N ALA A 270 18.59 -6.41 -40.99
CA ALA A 270 17.54 -7.43 -41.06
C ALA A 270 16.54 -7.24 -39.91
N LEU A 271 15.74 -6.17 -39.96
CA LEU A 271 14.60 -5.98 -39.07
C LEU A 271 13.31 -6.27 -39.82
N SER A 272 12.56 -7.28 -39.38
CA SER A 272 11.20 -7.54 -39.85
C SER A 272 10.22 -6.53 -39.26
N SER A 273 9.08 -6.32 -39.94
CA SER A 273 8.03 -5.41 -39.43
C SER A 273 7.51 -5.81 -38.04
N SER A 274 7.48 -7.10 -37.73
CA SER A 274 7.07 -7.59 -36.41
C SER A 274 8.07 -7.21 -35.32
N GLU A 275 9.37 -7.36 -35.57
CA GLU A 275 10.43 -6.95 -34.64
C GLU A 275 10.42 -5.44 -34.42
N VAL A 276 10.12 -4.66 -35.47
CA VAL A 276 9.94 -3.20 -35.35
C VAL A 276 8.76 -2.87 -34.43
N ILE A 277 7.61 -3.51 -34.64
CA ILE A 277 6.41 -3.28 -33.81
C ILE A 277 6.68 -3.67 -32.35
N GLU A 278 7.30 -4.83 -32.11
CA GLU A 278 7.67 -5.28 -30.76
C GLU A 278 8.66 -4.32 -30.10
N TRP A 279 9.68 -3.87 -30.84
CA TRP A 279 10.65 -2.93 -30.36
C TRP A 279 9.98 -1.61 -29.94
N ILE A 280 9.12 -1.04 -30.79
CA ILE A 280 8.37 0.20 -30.50
C ILE A 280 7.44 -0.01 -29.30
N ALA A 281 6.68 -1.10 -29.29
CA ALA A 281 5.72 -1.42 -28.25
C ALA A 281 6.39 -1.57 -26.87
N ALA A 282 7.59 -2.16 -26.79
CA ALA A 282 8.33 -2.30 -25.54
C ALA A 282 8.74 -0.95 -24.92
N ARG A 283 8.89 0.11 -25.73
CA ARG A 283 9.43 1.41 -25.30
C ARG A 283 8.37 2.45 -25.05
N GLY A 284 7.22 2.34 -25.70
CA GLY A 284 6.21 3.38 -25.58
C GLY A 284 4.96 3.11 -26.41
N ARG A 285 4.07 4.10 -26.40
CA ARG A 285 2.98 4.19 -27.36
C ARG A 285 3.42 5.17 -28.46
N PRO A 286 3.62 4.73 -29.71
CA PRO A 286 3.95 5.67 -30.78
C PRO A 286 2.80 6.66 -30.99
N LEU A 287 3.13 7.92 -31.27
CA LEU A 287 2.20 8.95 -31.72
C LEU A 287 1.88 8.83 -33.20
#